data_AF-A0A9E2XJ46-F1
#
_entry.id   AF-A0A9E2XJ46-F1
#
_cell.length_a   1.000
_cell.length_b   1.000
_cell.length_c   1.000
_cell.angle_alpha   90.00
_cell.angle_beta   90.00
_cell.angle_gamma   90.00
#
_symmetry.space_group_name_H-M   'P 1'
#
loop_
_entity.id
_entity.type
_entity.pdbx_description
1 polymer ?
#
loop_
_entity_poly.entity_id
_entity_poly.type
_entity_poly.pdbx_seq_one_letter_code
_entity_poly.pdbx_strand_id
1 'polypeptide(L)'
;MTDRKTQLARLLPGDIFHASCSNDASLICLVEEVSEARIVARRITTQDRLSFDRTTGRDIRDRAACTIDSTAPLPVPIHNTLLGLERKMRLQSDREKLKLDRDEREALMFVGPYYAANRLP
;
A
#
# COMPACT_ATOMS: atom_id res chain seq x y z
N MET A 1 -15.87 -8.66 -16.32
CA MET A 1 -15.22 -8.54 -14.99
C MET A 1 -13.73 -8.68 -15.19
N THR A 2 -12.94 -7.75 -14.70
CA THR A 2 -11.46 -7.80 -14.81
C THR A 2 -10.95 -8.71 -13.70
N ASP A 3 -10.25 -9.80 -14.02
CA ASP A 3 -9.71 -10.71 -13.01
C ASP A 3 -8.57 -10.07 -12.20
N ARG A 4 -8.28 -10.63 -11.01
CA ARG A 4 -7.24 -10.13 -10.09
C ARG A 4 -5.89 -9.95 -10.79
N LYS A 5 -5.47 -10.95 -11.56
CA LYS A 5 -4.21 -10.94 -12.30
C LYS A 5 -4.11 -9.70 -13.20
N THR A 6 -5.17 -9.38 -13.93
CA THR A 6 -5.19 -8.22 -14.83
C THR A 6 -5.10 -6.89 -14.05
N GLN A 7 -5.72 -6.79 -12.88
CA GLN A 7 -5.60 -5.58 -12.06
C GLN A 7 -4.19 -5.41 -11.47
N LEU A 8 -3.62 -6.49 -10.93
CA LEU A 8 -2.25 -6.49 -10.41
C LEU A 8 -1.22 -6.19 -11.51
N ALA A 9 -1.46 -6.66 -12.74
CA ALA A 9 -0.59 -6.39 -13.88
C ALA A 9 -0.51 -4.90 -14.26
N ARG A 10 -1.52 -4.09 -13.88
CA ARG A 10 -1.58 -2.64 -14.16
C ARG A 10 -0.86 -1.78 -13.14
N LEU A 11 -0.43 -2.34 -12.01
CA LEU A 11 0.31 -1.58 -11.01
C LEU A 11 1.62 -1.05 -11.60
N LEU A 12 1.93 0.20 -11.26
CA LEU A 12 3.13 0.93 -11.65
C LEU A 12 3.82 1.50 -10.41
N PRO A 13 5.14 1.79 -10.49
CA PRO A 13 5.82 2.57 -9.47
C PRO A 13 5.09 3.88 -9.17
N GLY A 14 4.89 4.18 -7.89
CA GLY A 14 4.10 5.35 -7.44
C GLY A 14 2.65 5.03 -7.08
N ASP A 15 2.11 3.88 -7.47
CA ASP A 15 0.78 3.45 -7.07
C ASP A 15 0.74 3.08 -5.57
N ILE A 16 -0.42 3.30 -4.95
CA ILE A 16 -0.68 2.89 -3.57
C ILE A 16 -1.76 1.81 -3.58
N PHE A 17 -1.49 0.71 -2.88
CA PHE A 17 -2.42 -0.41 -2.73
C PHE A 17 -2.59 -0.80 -1.27
N HIS A 18 -3.61 -1.63 -1.03
CA HIS A 18 -3.88 -2.24 0.26
C HIS A 18 -3.65 -3.75 0.22
N ALA A 19 -3.06 -4.27 1.29
CA ALA A 19 -2.93 -5.70 1.53
C ALA A 19 -3.39 -6.05 2.96
N SER A 20 -4.11 -7.17 3.07
CA SER A 20 -4.49 -7.78 4.34
C SER A 20 -3.61 -8.99 4.64
N CYS A 21 -3.33 -9.21 5.91
CA CYS A 21 -2.57 -10.34 6.41
C CYS A 21 -3.45 -11.28 7.22
N SER A 22 -3.01 -12.52 7.43
CA SER A 22 -3.77 -13.53 8.19
C SER A 22 -3.96 -13.19 9.67
N ASN A 23 -3.16 -12.26 10.20
CA ASN A 23 -3.22 -11.75 11.57
C ASN A 23 -4.02 -10.45 11.69
N ASP A 24 -4.93 -10.19 10.75
CA ASP A 24 -5.75 -8.97 10.65
C ASP A 24 -4.97 -7.66 10.43
N ALA A 25 -3.65 -7.74 10.20
CA ALA A 25 -2.88 -6.55 9.87
C ALA A 25 -3.29 -6.00 8.50
N SER A 26 -3.47 -4.67 8.46
CA SER A 26 -3.74 -3.88 7.27
C SER A 26 -2.47 -3.14 6.84
N LEU A 27 -2.09 -3.29 5.58
CA LEU A 27 -0.90 -2.70 5.01
C LEU A 27 -1.30 -1.71 3.92
N ILE A 28 -0.88 -0.46 4.08
CA ILE A 28 -0.93 0.56 3.03
C ILE A 28 0.48 0.64 2.44
N CYS A 29 0.60 0.34 1.16
CA CYS A 29 1.88 0.10 0.51
C CYS A 29 2.03 0.98 -0.73
N LEU A 30 3.21 1.60 -0.86
CA LEU A 30 3.65 2.32 -2.06
C LEU A 30 4.45 1.37 -2.95
N VAL A 31 4.08 1.24 -4.22
CA VAL A 31 4.83 0.46 -5.22
C VAL A 31 6.14 1.17 -5.54
N GLU A 32 7.27 0.46 -5.40
CA GLU A 32 8.60 0.96 -5.73
C GLU A 32 9.10 0.40 -7.08
N GLU A 33 8.88 -0.89 -7.32
CA GLU A 33 9.39 -1.62 -8.49
C GLU A 33 8.35 -2.65 -8.91
N VAL A 34 8.16 -2.80 -10.22
CA VAL A 34 7.33 -3.85 -10.82
C VAL A 34 8.16 -4.58 -11.86
N SER A 35 8.24 -5.90 -11.73
CA SER A 35 8.86 -6.78 -12.74
C SER A 35 7.85 -7.79 -13.26
N GLU A 36 8.24 -8.68 -14.17
CA GLU A 36 7.33 -9.71 -14.69
C GLU A 36 6.76 -10.62 -13.60
N ALA A 37 7.56 -10.93 -12.56
CA ALA A 37 7.19 -11.89 -11.53
C ALA A 37 6.73 -11.24 -10.22
N ARG A 38 7.15 -10.01 -9.90
CA ARG A 38 6.96 -9.43 -8.57
C ARG A 38 6.58 -7.95 -8.59
N ILE A 39 5.87 -7.56 -7.53
CA ILE A 39 5.63 -6.18 -7.14
C ILE A 39 6.40 -5.95 -5.84
N VAL A 40 7.36 -5.03 -5.85
CA VAL A 40 8.09 -4.62 -4.66
C VAL A 40 7.50 -3.33 -4.16
N ALA A 41 7.16 -3.30 -2.87
CA ALA A 41 6.47 -2.19 -2.27
C ALA A 41 7.01 -1.88 -0.87
N ARG A 42 6.76 -0.65 -0.42
CA ARG A 42 7.13 -0.18 0.90
C ARG A 42 5.88 0.19 1.70
N ARG A 43 5.81 -0.25 2.96
CA ARG A 43 4.77 0.23 3.87
C ARG A 43 4.97 1.70 4.19
N ILE A 44 3.91 2.50 4.05
CA ILE A 44 3.97 3.95 4.23
C ILE A 44 4.42 4.36 5.64
N THR A 45 3.95 3.67 6.67
CA THR A 45 4.20 4.06 8.07
C THR A 45 5.43 3.40 8.69
N THR A 46 5.60 2.09 8.49
CA THR A 46 6.71 1.33 9.11
C THR A 46 7.94 1.20 8.23
N GLN A 47 7.84 1.62 6.96
CA GLN A 47 8.95 1.60 6.00
C GLN A 47 9.47 0.20 5.64
N ASP A 48 8.80 -0.85 6.10
CA ASP A 48 9.11 -2.24 5.75
C ASP A 48 8.96 -2.45 4.24
N ARG A 49 9.97 -3.10 3.64
CA ARG A 49 9.95 -3.46 2.22
C ARG A 49 9.42 -4.88 2.04
N LEU A 50 8.40 -5.02 1.22
CA LEU A 50 7.65 -6.25 0.96
C LEU A 50 7.72 -6.61 -0.53
N SER A 51 7.53 -7.89 -0.85
CA SER A 51 7.54 -8.36 -2.24
C SER A 51 6.37 -9.31 -2.45
N PHE A 52 5.52 -8.99 -3.42
CA PHE A 52 4.32 -9.74 -3.74
C PHE A 52 4.45 -10.39 -5.11
N ASP A 53 3.91 -11.60 -5.24
CA ASP A 53 3.77 -12.27 -6.52
C ASP A 53 2.79 -11.48 -7.41
N ARG A 54 3.21 -11.16 -8.63
CA ARG A 54 2.45 -10.28 -9.53
C ARG A 54 1.16 -10.92 -10.05
N THR A 55 1.03 -12.24 -10.00
CA THR A 55 -0.15 -12.95 -10.51
C THR A 55 -1.22 -13.11 -9.43
N THR A 56 -0.80 -13.48 -8.23
CA THR A 56 -1.68 -13.85 -7.10
C THR A 56 -1.86 -12.71 -6.10
N GLY A 57 -0.91 -11.77 -6.05
CA GLY A 57 -0.86 -10.69 -5.06
C GLY A 57 -0.40 -11.15 -3.68
N ARG A 58 0.09 -12.38 -3.53
CA ARG A 58 0.55 -12.93 -2.24
C ARG A 58 1.98 -12.52 -1.93
N ASP A 59 2.27 -12.24 -0.66
CA ASP A 59 3.64 -12.01 -0.19
C ASP A 59 4.50 -13.26 -0.46
N ILE A 60 5.63 -13.07 -1.14
CA ILE A 60 6.56 -14.12 -1.55
C ILE A 60 7.36 -14.63 -0.33
N ARG A 61 7.55 -13.81 0.70
CA ARG A 61 8.41 -14.15 1.85
C ARG A 61 7.66 -14.84 2.99
N ASP A 62 6.35 -15.04 2.84
CA ASP A 62 5.45 -15.73 3.78
C ASP A 62 5.57 -15.25 5.24
N ARG A 63 6.02 -14.01 5.48
CA ARG A 63 6.27 -13.52 6.85
C ARG A 63 4.97 -13.32 7.64
N ALA A 64 3.85 -13.10 6.95
CA ALA A 64 2.53 -12.91 7.53
C ALA A 64 1.37 -13.29 6.58
N ALA A 65 1.66 -14.09 5.54
CA ALA A 65 0.69 -14.51 4.52
C ALA A 65 -0.18 -13.35 3.96
N CYS A 66 0.44 -12.18 3.74
CA CYS A 66 -0.30 -11.01 3.29
C CYS A 66 -0.67 -11.12 1.81
N THR A 67 -1.85 -10.62 1.43
CA THR A 67 -2.34 -10.61 0.05
C THR A 67 -2.84 -9.22 -0.31
N ILE A 68 -2.42 -8.72 -1.48
CA ILE A 68 -2.98 -7.51 -2.08
C ILE A 68 -4.46 -7.75 -2.32
N ASP A 69 -5.30 -6.98 -1.64
CA ASP A 69 -6.75 -7.12 -1.68
C ASP A 69 -7.43 -5.92 -2.34
N SER A 70 -6.73 -4.80 -2.56
CA SER A 70 -7.25 -3.67 -3.32
C SER A 70 -6.14 -2.87 -3.98
N THR A 71 -6.35 -2.53 -5.25
CA THR A 71 -5.51 -1.62 -6.05
C THR A 71 -6.31 -0.42 -6.55
N ALA A 72 -7.42 -0.10 -5.90
CA ALA A 72 -8.28 0.99 -6.33
C ALA A 72 -7.52 2.33 -6.25
N PRO A 73 -7.54 3.17 -7.31
CA PRO A 73 -6.84 4.45 -7.27
C PRO A 73 -7.44 5.33 -6.19
N LEU A 74 -6.59 5.97 -5.39
CA LEU A 74 -7.04 6.94 -4.39
C LEU A 74 -7.37 8.28 -5.03
N PRO A 75 -8.28 9.07 -4.43
CA PRO A 75 -8.42 10.48 -4.79
C PRO A 75 -7.07 11.18 -4.71
N VAL A 76 -6.75 12.00 -5.71
CA VAL A 76 -5.44 12.69 -5.85
C VAL A 76 -4.98 13.38 -4.56
N PRO A 77 -5.84 14.10 -3.79
CA PRO A 77 -5.42 14.71 -2.53
C PRO A 77 -4.93 13.67 -1.51
N ILE A 78 -5.66 12.55 -1.36
CA ILE A 78 -5.31 11.49 -0.41
C ILE A 78 -4.03 10.78 -0.84
N HIS A 79 -3.89 10.49 -2.14
CA HIS A 79 -2.67 9.89 -2.69
C HIS A 79 -1.44 10.76 -2.40
N ASN A 80 -1.51 12.06 -2.68
CA ASN A 80 -0.43 13.00 -2.43
C ASN A 80 -0.07 13.10 -0.94
N THR A 81 -1.07 13.14 -0.05
CA THR A 81 -0.84 13.14 1.40
C THR A 81 -0.10 11.89 1.85
N LEU A 82 -0.49 10.71 1.34
CA LEU A 82 0.17 9.45 1.69
C LEU A 82 1.58 9.34 1.13
N LEU A 83 1.85 9.88 -0.06
CA LEU A 83 3.22 10.01 -0.58
C LEU A 83 4.07 10.94 0.29
N GLY A 84 3.52 12.08 0.71
CA GLY A 84 4.17 12.99 1.65
C GLY A 84 4.49 12.30 2.98
N LEU A 85 3.54 11.53 3.50
CA LEU A 85 3.69 10.73 4.72
C LEU A 85 4.78 9.66 4.57
N GLU A 86 4.82 8.92 3.45
CA GLU A 86 5.88 7.93 3.19
C GLU A 86 7.25 8.60 3.26
N ARG A 87 7.41 9.73 2.57
CA ARG A 87 8.68 10.46 2.52
C ARG A 87 9.08 10.97 3.89
N LYS A 88 8.11 11.47 4.66
CA LYS A 88 8.29 11.93 6.04
C LYS A 88 8.76 10.79 6.94
N MET A 89 8.09 9.65 6.91
CA MET A 89 8.45 8.47 7.70
C MET A 89 9.83 7.91 7.32
N ARG A 90 10.23 8.02 6.05
CA ARG A 90 11.51 7.52 5.56
C ARG A 90 12.70 8.40 5.95
N LEU A 91 12.53 9.73 5.90
CA LEU A 91 13.64 10.68 5.97
C LEU A 91 13.75 11.41 7.31
N GLN A 92 12.67 11.47 8.09
CA GLN A 92 12.66 12.20 9.34
C GLN A 92 13.16 11.35 10.51
N SER A 93 14.11 11.88 11.29
CA SER A 93 14.60 11.27 12.52
C SER A 93 14.08 11.96 13.79
N ASP A 94 13.62 13.21 13.66
CA ASP A 94 13.05 13.98 14.76
C ASP A 94 11.63 13.48 15.10
N ARG A 95 11.46 13.00 16.34
CA ARG A 95 10.19 12.45 16.85
C ARG A 95 9.05 13.45 16.84
N GLU A 96 9.32 14.73 17.05
CA GLU A 96 8.26 15.76 17.02
C GLU A 96 7.75 15.97 15.60
N LYS A 97 8.66 15.93 14.63
CA LYS A 97 8.33 16.04 13.20
C LYS A 97 7.73 14.75 12.63
N LEU A 98 7.79 13.62 13.34
CA LEU A 98 7.11 12.37 12.95
C LEU A 98 5.64 12.35 13.37
N LYS A 99 5.19 13.28 14.21
CA LYS A 99 3.77 13.36 14.61
C LYS A 99 2.90 13.61 13.39
N LEU A 100 1.78 12.89 13.34
CA LEU A 100 0.82 13.05 12.26
C LEU A 100 0.16 14.43 12.36
N ASP A 101 0.11 15.13 11.24
CA ASP A 101 -0.74 16.30 11.13
C ASP A 101 -2.21 15.89 10.89
N ARG A 102 -3.07 16.89 10.73
CA ARG A 102 -4.50 16.67 10.54
C ARG A 102 -4.78 15.92 9.23
N ASP A 103 -4.14 16.33 8.15
CA ASP A 103 -4.41 15.82 6.80
C ASP A 103 -3.90 14.38 6.67
N GLU A 104 -2.73 14.08 7.24
CA GLU A 104 -2.17 12.72 7.29
C GLU A 104 -3.08 11.77 8.07
N ARG A 105 -3.60 12.22 9.23
CA ARG A 105 -4.56 11.43 10.02
C ARG A 105 -5.85 11.20 9.25
N GLU A 106 -6.40 12.24 8.63
CA GLU A 106 -7.64 12.13 7.84
C GLU A 106 -7.45 11.20 6.63
N ALA A 107 -6.30 11.27 5.96
CA ALA A 107 -5.95 10.36 4.86
C ALA A 107 -5.87 8.90 5.32
N LEU A 108 -5.22 8.62 6.46
CA LEU A 108 -5.15 7.27 7.03
C LEU A 108 -6.52 6.73 7.46
N MET A 109 -7.40 7.59 7.98
CA MET A 109 -8.77 7.22 8.35
C MET A 109 -9.65 6.96 7.12
N PHE A 110 -9.38 7.65 6.00
CA PHE A 110 -10.11 7.47 4.75
C PHE A 110 -9.79 6.13 4.06
N VAL A 111 -8.51 5.74 4.00
CA VAL A 111 -8.07 4.59 3.18
C VAL A 111 -8.65 3.26 3.63
N GLY A 112 -8.82 3.04 4.94
CA GLY A 112 -9.31 1.76 5.47
C GLY A 112 -10.68 1.39 4.89
N PRO A 113 -11.74 2.20 5.13
CA PRO A 113 -13.06 1.98 4.56
C PRO A 113 -13.06 2.01 3.01
N TYR A 114 -12.27 2.90 2.41
CA TYR A 114 -12.21 3.02 0.95
C TYR A 114 -11.73 1.72 0.28
N TYR A 115 -10.61 1.16 0.74
CA TYR A 115 -10.08 -0.08 0.17
C TYR A 115 -10.95 -1.30 0.53
N ALA A 116 -11.56 -1.33 1.71
CA ALA A 116 -12.51 -2.37 2.07
C ALA A 116 -13.73 -2.42 1.13
N ALA A 117 -14.22 -1.26 0.67
CA ALA A 117 -15.32 -1.15 -0.29
C ALA A 117 -14.91 -1.44 -1.75
N ASN A 118 -13.63 -1.38 -2.08
CA ASN A 118 -13.11 -1.50 -3.44
C ASN A 118 -12.13 -2.67 -3.59
N ARG A 119 -12.49 -3.85 -3.06
CA ARG A 119 -11.64 -5.05 -3.12
C ARG A 119 -11.52 -5.61 -4.54
N LEU A 120 -10.37 -6.22 -4.79
CA LEU A 120 -10.12 -7.05 -5.96
C LEU A 120 -11.09 -8.24 -5.97
N PRO A 121 -11.53 -8.67 -7.17
CA PRO A 121 -12.30 -9.90 -7.29
C PRO A 121 -11.48 -11.14 -6.92
#